data_AF-A0A7H4LTU8-F1
#
_entry.id   AF-A0A7H4LTU8-F1
#
_cell.length_a   1.000
_cell.length_b   1.000
_cell.length_c   1.000
_cell.angle_alpha   90.00
_cell.angle_beta   90.00
_cell.angle_gamma   90.00
#
_symmetry.space_group_name_H-M   'P 1'
#
loop_
_entity.id
_entity.type
_entity.pdbx_description
1 polymer ?
#
loop_
_entity_poly.entity_id
_entity_poly.type
_entity_poly.pdbx_seq_one_letter_code
_entity_poly.pdbx_strand_id
1 'polypeptide(L)'
;MLLKGVFTPWIESLSRGVAALMANPSEYGHARTVIPEDGSAPFFQDYCNWQRIPEFRDFVFQSPAAEIAAALMGSQTARSFSTSTRW
;
A
#
# COMPACT_ATOMS: atom_id res chain seq x y z
N MET A 1 -3.01 15.53 12.07
CA MET A 1 -2.65 14.61 13.17
C MET A 1 -1.56 13.66 12.66
N LEU A 2 -0.55 13.36 13.48
CA LEU A 2 0.58 12.47 13.13
C LEU A 2 0.64 11.32 14.13
N LEU A 3 0.64 10.07 13.64
CA LEU A 3 0.75 8.86 14.46
C LEU A 3 2.15 8.26 14.33
N LYS A 4 3.03 8.60 15.27
CA LYS A 4 4.45 8.15 15.23
C LYS A 4 4.58 6.72 15.75
N GLY A 5 5.31 5.88 15.00
CA GLY A 5 5.75 4.54 15.43
C GLY A 5 4.69 3.44 15.42
N VAL A 6 3.44 3.75 15.06
CA VAL A 6 2.33 2.79 15.17
C VAL A 6 2.49 1.56 14.26
N PHE A 7 3.20 1.73 13.14
CA PHE A 7 3.48 0.64 12.20
C PHE A 7 4.95 0.17 12.23
N THR A 8 5.74 0.55 13.25
CA THR A 8 7.14 0.12 13.35
C THR A 8 7.32 -1.41 13.21
N PRO A 9 6.49 -2.26 13.84
CA PRO A 9 6.60 -3.72 13.67
C PRO A 9 6.34 -4.21 12.23
N TRP A 10 5.67 -3.42 11.40
CA TRP A 10 5.29 -3.78 10.03
C TRP A 10 6.31 -3.34 8.99
N ILE A 11 7.28 -2.49 9.35
CA ILE A 11 8.24 -1.90 8.40
C ILE A 11 8.96 -2.98 7.61
N GLU A 12 9.51 -3.99 8.27
CA GLU A 12 10.29 -5.04 7.60
C GLU A 12 9.42 -5.86 6.63
N SER A 13 8.21 -6.24 7.05
CA SER A 13 7.26 -6.97 6.19
C SER A 13 6.88 -6.13 4.97
N LEU A 14 6.54 -4.85 5.16
CA LEU A 14 6.20 -3.94 4.08
C LEU A 14 7.37 -3.72 3.12
N SER A 15 8.60 -3.61 3.64
CA SER A 15 9.81 -3.50 2.80
C SER A 15 9.99 -4.74 1.91
N ARG A 16 9.75 -5.95 2.43
CA ARG A 16 9.75 -7.18 1.62
C ARG A 16 8.64 -7.16 0.56
N GLY A 17 7.44 -6.72 0.92
CA GLY A 17 6.32 -6.56 -0.02
C GLY A 17 6.64 -5.59 -1.16
N VAL A 18 7.29 -4.46 -0.86
CA VAL A 18 7.74 -3.48 -1.88
C VAL A 18 8.81 -4.10 -2.79
N ALA A 19 9.79 -4.81 -2.24
CA ALA A 19 10.80 -5.49 -3.06
C ALA A 19 10.17 -6.53 -4.00
N ALA A 20 9.23 -7.33 -3.50
CA ALA A 20 8.48 -8.30 -4.31
C ALA A 20 7.65 -7.63 -5.41
N LEU A 21 7.01 -6.50 -5.09
CA LEU A 21 6.25 -5.68 -6.04
C LEU A 21 7.14 -5.15 -7.17
N MET A 22 8.32 -4.61 -6.84
CA MET A 22 9.24 -4.08 -7.83
C MET A 22 9.86 -5.18 -8.71
N ALA A 23 10.08 -6.37 -8.14
CA ALA A 23 10.61 -7.52 -8.89
C ALA A 23 9.58 -8.15 -9.84
N ASN A 24 8.29 -8.10 -9.48
CA ASN A 24 7.20 -8.64 -10.29
C ASN A 24 5.98 -7.69 -10.28
N PRO A 25 6.06 -6.55 -11.01
CA PRO A 25 4.99 -5.57 -11.04
C PRO A 25 3.68 -6.16 -11.54
N SER A 26 2.58 -5.51 -11.20
CA SER A 26 1.28 -5.86 -11.75
C SER A 26 1.12 -5.37 -13.18
N GLU A 27 0.06 -5.85 -13.84
CA GLU A 27 -0.35 -5.35 -15.16
C GLU A 27 -0.58 -3.82 -15.16
N TYR A 28 -0.81 -3.22 -13.99
CA TYR A 28 -0.99 -1.78 -13.81
C TYR A 28 0.30 -1.03 -13.45
N GLY A 29 1.33 -1.72 -12.96
CA GLY A 29 2.59 -1.12 -12.50
C GLY A 29 3.50 -0.62 -13.63
N HIS A 30 3.54 -1.37 -14.74
CA HIS A 30 4.35 -0.98 -15.90
C HIS A 30 3.79 0.24 -16.64
N ALA A 31 2.47 0.45 -16.61
CA ALA A 31 1.82 1.52 -17.36
C ALA A 31 2.08 2.94 -16.81
N ARG A 32 2.68 3.07 -15.61
CA ARG A 32 2.81 4.36 -14.89
C ARG A 32 4.19 4.62 -14.30
N THR A 33 5.20 3.80 -14.62
CA THR A 33 6.57 4.08 -14.18
C THR A 33 7.14 5.25 -14.99
N VAL A 34 7.38 6.38 -14.32
CA VAL A 34 8.02 7.54 -14.94
C VAL A 34 9.51 7.47 -14.64
N ILE A 35 10.34 7.44 -15.68
CA ILE A 35 11.79 7.53 -15.59
C ILE A 35 12.16 8.97 -15.99
N PRO A 36 12.52 9.84 -15.02
CA PRO A 36 12.91 11.22 -15.31
C PRO A 36 14.18 11.27 -16.15
N GLU A 37 14.23 12.19 -17.12
CA GLU A 37 15.43 12.42 -17.97
C GLU A 37 16.59 13.04 -17.18
N ASP A 38 16.29 13.73 -16.07
CA ASP A 38 17.28 14.40 -15.21
C ASP A 38 18.05 13.44 -14.29
N GLY A 39 17.77 12.13 -14.37
CA GLY A 39 18.42 11.09 -13.58
C GLY A 39 17.94 11.01 -12.13
N SER A 40 16.88 11.74 -11.77
CA SER A 40 16.23 11.59 -10.46
C SER A 40 15.52 10.24 -10.32
N ALA A 41 15.16 9.88 -9.08
CA ALA A 41 14.60 8.57 -8.77
C ALA A 41 13.30 8.31 -9.56
N PRO A 42 13.14 7.14 -10.21
CA PRO A 42 11.93 6.80 -10.92
C PRO A 42 10.69 6.83 -10.02
N PHE A 43 9.59 7.35 -10.53
CA PHE A 43 8.30 7.26 -9.85
C PHE A 43 7.64 5.93 -10.22
N PHE A 44 7.56 5.03 -9.24
CA PHE A 44 6.89 3.73 -9.39
C PHE A 44 5.53 3.77 -8.69
N GLN A 45 4.48 3.42 -9.42
CA GLN A 45 3.13 3.33 -8.90
C GLN A 45 2.47 2.05 -9.39
N ASP A 46 1.91 1.30 -8.46
CA ASP A 46 1.16 0.09 -8.74
C ASP A 46 -0.02 -0.05 -7.77
N TYR A 47 -1.14 -0.57 -8.25
CA TYR A 47 -2.44 -0.56 -7.57
C TYR A 47 -2.92 -1.97 -7.22
N CYS A 48 -3.75 -2.06 -6.18
CA CYS A 48 -4.43 -3.32 -5.76
C CYS A 48 -3.47 -4.48 -5.41
N ASN A 49 -2.23 -4.19 -5.02
CA ASN A 49 -1.21 -5.20 -4.75
C ASN A 49 -1.51 -6.09 -3.54
N TRP A 50 -2.36 -5.64 -2.60
CA TRP A 50 -2.76 -6.42 -1.42
C TRP A 50 -3.50 -7.72 -1.74
N GLN A 51 -3.99 -7.90 -2.97
CA GLN A 51 -4.56 -9.17 -3.41
C GLN A 51 -3.49 -10.18 -3.89
N ARG A 52 -2.30 -9.69 -4.28
CA ARG A 52 -1.22 -10.47 -4.88
C ARG A 52 -0.04 -10.71 -3.95
N ILE A 53 0.22 -9.76 -3.05
CA ILE A 53 1.41 -9.76 -2.19
C ILE A 53 0.97 -10.03 -0.74
N PRO A 54 1.35 -11.19 -0.16
CA PRO A 54 0.96 -11.57 1.19
C PRO A 54 1.28 -10.52 2.24
N GLU A 55 2.44 -9.87 2.16
CA GLU A 55 2.86 -8.84 3.13
C GLU A 55 1.88 -7.66 3.19
N PHE A 56 1.37 -7.24 2.03
CA PHE A 56 0.36 -6.18 1.95
C PHE A 56 -1.01 -6.66 2.42
N ARG A 57 -1.38 -7.91 2.12
CA ARG A 57 -2.60 -8.52 2.62
C ARG A 57 -2.61 -8.55 4.15
N ASP A 58 -1.54 -9.09 4.74
CA ASP A 58 -1.41 -9.22 6.19
C ASP A 58 -1.41 -7.85 6.85
N PHE A 59 -0.71 -6.86 6.28
CA PHE A 59 -0.80 -5.49 6.78
C PHE A 59 -2.23 -4.94 6.76
N VAL A 60 -2.99 -5.14 5.67
CA VAL A 60 -4.36 -4.61 5.57
C VAL A 60 -5.31 -5.28 6.58
N PHE A 61 -5.16 -6.59 6.83
CA PHE A 61 -6.11 -7.36 7.64
C PHE A 61 -5.70 -7.59 9.09
N GLN A 62 -4.40 -7.59 9.39
CA GLN A 62 -3.86 -7.97 10.70
C GLN A 62 -3.17 -6.81 11.42
N SER A 63 -2.89 -5.69 10.74
CA SER A 63 -2.35 -4.49 11.40
C SER A 63 -3.46 -3.69 12.10
N PRO A 64 -3.12 -2.81 13.06
CA PRO A 64 -4.10 -1.93 13.70
C PRO A 64 -4.65 -0.84 12.76
N ALA A 65 -4.30 -0.84 11.47
CA ALA A 65 -4.72 0.18 10.51
C ALA A 65 -6.24 0.37 10.45
N ALA A 66 -7.01 -0.72 10.50
CA ALA A 66 -8.47 -0.65 10.48
C ALA A 66 -9.03 -0.01 11.76
N GLU A 67 -8.51 -0.38 12.93
CA GLU A 67 -8.93 0.18 14.23
C GLU A 67 -8.60 1.66 14.32
N ILE A 68 -7.39 2.04 13.90
CA ILE A 68 -6.95 3.43 13.84
C ILE A 68 -7.86 4.23 12.90
N ALA A 69 -8.13 3.72 11.70
CA ALA A 69 -9.02 4.37 10.75
C ALA A 69 -10.43 4.55 11.34
N ALA A 70 -10.99 3.52 11.98
CA ALA A 70 -12.30 3.56 12.62
C ALA A 70 -12.35 4.61 13.73
N ALA A 71 -11.35 4.63 14.62
CA ALA A 71 -11.23 5.61 15.69
C ALA A 71 -11.14 7.05 15.17
N LEU A 72 -10.37 7.28 14.10
CA LEU A 72 -10.24 8.60 13.49
C LEU A 72 -11.48 9.06 12.76
N MET A 73 -12.25 8.13 12.21
CA MET A 73 -13.53 8.41 11.54
C MET A 73 -14.71 8.53 12.52
N GLY A 74 -14.50 8.28 13.82
CA GLY A 74 -15.59 8.22 14.81
C GLY A 74 -16.60 7.09 14.54
N SER A 75 -16.18 6.03 13.85
CA SER A 75 -17.03 4.93 13.41
C SER A 75 -16.65 3.64 14.14
N GLN A 76 -17.63 2.75 14.36
CA GLN A 76 -17.35 1.40 14.89
C GLN A 76 -16.74 0.47 13.81
N THR A 77 -16.79 0.85 12.53
CA THR A 77 -16.25 0.06 11.42
C THR A 77 -15.51 0.94 10.40
N ALA A 78 -14.39 0.45 9.88
CA ALA A 78 -13.66 1.03 8.75
C ALA A 78 -13.60 0.02 7.60
N ARG A 79 -13.91 0.48 6.38
CA ARG A 79 -13.82 -0.34 5.16
C ARG A 79 -12.84 0.31 4.20
N SER A 80 -11.82 -0.45 3.80
CA SER A 80 -10.91 -0.05 2.72
C SER A 80 -11.70 0.07 1.41
N PHE A 81 -11.79 1.29 0.87
CA PHE A 81 -12.42 1.56 -0.42
C PHE A 81 -11.33 1.77 -1.48
N SER A 82 -11.37 1.00 -2.56
CA SER A 82 -10.54 1.24 -3.74
C SER A 82 -11.47 1.43 -4.93
N THR A 83 -11.47 2.63 -5.50
CA THR A 83 -12.24 2.97 -6.70
C THR A 83 -11.64 2.25 -7.91
N SER A 84 -12.08 1.02 -8.17
CA SER A 84 -12.07 0.49 -9.53
C SER A 84 -13.31 1.05 -10.22
N THR A 85 -13.21 2.26 -10.78
CA THR A 85 -14.19 2.78 -11.73
C THR A 85 -14.16 1.87 -12.96
N ARG A 86 -15.07 0.90 -13.00
CA ARG A 86 -15.41 0.15 -14.20
C ARG A 86 -16.67 0.81 -14.76
N TRP A 87 -16.51 1.52 -15.87
CA TRP A 87 -17.60 1.66 -16.84
C TRP A 87 -17.71 0.35 -17.61
#